data_AF-A0A0F3GUG9-F1
#
_entry.id   AF-A0A0F3GUG9-F1
#
_cell.length_a   1.000
_cell.length_b   1.000
_cell.length_c   1.000
_cell.angle_alpha   90.00
_cell.angle_beta   90.00
_cell.angle_gamma   90.00
#
_symmetry.space_group_name_H-M   'P 1'
#
loop_
_entity.id
_entity.type
_entity.pdbx_description
1 polymer ?
#
loop_
_entity_poly.entity_id
_entity_poly.type
_entity_poly.pdbx_seq_one_letter_code
_entity_poly.pdbx_strand_id
1 'polypeptide(L)'
;MKASKKKKLKKQKDDTPINVNIEMTGKNMTVNSGLIPILNFMKKLKFSGVLRNNISIEQGSNSTYDIVDIIQMVIVSIIAGATAMTHIGVICNDEVIRKIAYWEIIPVDTTVGRIMRLFSFRSIVELTSSNHDFRSKVW
;
A
#
# COMPACT_ATOMS: atom_id res chain seq x y z
N MET A 1 26.21 -9.54 -24.85
CA MET A 1 25.36 -9.32 -23.66
C MET A 1 24.04 -8.73 -24.10
N LYS A 2 22.91 -9.42 -23.94
CA LYS A 2 21.58 -8.86 -24.27
C LYS A 2 21.21 -7.86 -23.18
N ALA A 3 20.97 -6.60 -23.55
CA ALA A 3 20.44 -5.58 -22.66
C ALA A 3 19.10 -6.06 -22.09
N SER A 4 19.04 -6.30 -20.78
CA SER A 4 17.82 -6.66 -20.09
C SER A 4 16.84 -5.48 -20.20
N LYS A 5 15.76 -5.66 -20.95
CA LYS A 5 14.68 -4.67 -21.05
C LYS A 5 14.14 -4.41 -19.64
N LYS A 6 14.28 -3.19 -19.12
CA LYS A 6 13.66 -2.76 -17.85
C LYS A 6 12.18 -3.11 -17.90
N LYS A 7 11.72 -4.02 -17.04
CA LYS A 7 10.31 -4.37 -16.94
C LYS A 7 9.63 -3.19 -16.24
N LYS A 8 8.60 -2.62 -16.87
CA LYS A 8 7.82 -1.53 -16.26
C LYS A 8 7.18 -2.09 -14.98
N LEU A 9 7.40 -1.44 -13.83
CA LEU A 9 6.76 -1.81 -12.56
C LEU A 9 5.24 -1.88 -12.79
N LYS A 10 4.59 -2.94 -12.31
CA LYS A 10 3.13 -2.98 -12.30
C LYS A 10 2.69 -2.10 -11.13
N LYS A 11 2.44 -0.82 -11.41
CA LYS A 11 1.78 0.09 -10.48
C LYS A 11 0.32 -0.33 -10.35
N GLN A 12 -0.23 -0.22 -9.15
CA GLN A 12 -1.68 -0.27 -8.99
C GLN A 12 -2.31 0.86 -9.83
N LYS A 13 -3.55 0.67 -10.30
CA LYS A 13 -4.25 1.72 -11.05
C LYS A 13 -4.38 2.96 -10.16
N ASP A 14 -3.93 4.11 -10.68
CA ASP A 14 -4.20 5.39 -10.04
C ASP A 14 -5.72 5.65 -10.12
N ASP A 15 -6.37 5.72 -8.95
CA ASP A 15 -7.67 6.31 -8.63
C ASP A 15 -8.78 6.25 -9.71
N THR A 16 -8.92 5.13 -10.44
CA THR A 16 -10.08 4.97 -11.34
C THR A 16 -11.28 4.65 -10.46
N PRO A 17 -12.35 5.48 -10.42
CA PRO A 17 -13.43 5.28 -9.47
C PRO A 17 -14.17 3.98 -9.77
N ILE A 18 -13.88 2.93 -9.00
CA ILE A 18 -14.82 1.83 -8.82
C ILE A 18 -15.84 2.36 -7.84
N ASN A 19 -17.08 2.51 -8.30
CA ASN A 19 -18.19 2.93 -7.45
C ASN A 19 -18.55 1.78 -6.50
N VAL A 20 -17.75 1.60 -5.44
CA VAL A 20 -18.08 0.69 -4.34
C VAL A 20 -19.13 1.40 -3.51
N ASN A 21 -20.40 0.98 -3.62
CA ASN A 21 -21.45 1.46 -2.73
C ASN A 21 -21.21 0.86 -1.33
N ILE A 22 -20.98 1.70 -0.34
CA ILE A 22 -20.72 1.31 1.05
C ILE A 22 -21.91 1.78 1.88
N GLU A 23 -22.68 0.82 2.40
CA GLU A 23 -23.83 1.09 3.27
C GLU A 23 -23.57 0.52 4.66
N MET A 24 -23.79 1.32 5.71
CA MET A 24 -23.60 0.92 7.11
C MET A 24 -24.85 0.22 7.66
N THR A 25 -25.30 -0.84 6.98
CA THR A 25 -26.52 -1.60 7.36
C THR A 25 -26.26 -2.73 8.36
N GLY A 26 -24.99 -3.04 8.65
CA GLY A 26 -24.59 -4.14 9.53
C GLY A 26 -24.71 -5.54 8.92
N LYS A 27 -25.11 -5.65 7.65
CA LYS A 27 -25.31 -6.93 6.93
C LYS A 27 -24.27 -7.08 5.82
N ASN A 28 -23.92 -8.33 5.48
CA ASN A 28 -22.95 -8.67 4.42
C ASN A 28 -21.58 -7.96 4.54
N MET A 29 -21.11 -7.77 5.77
CA MET A 29 -19.83 -7.14 6.03
C MET A 29 -18.71 -8.16 5.87
N THR A 30 -17.60 -7.75 5.25
CA THR A 30 -16.34 -8.47 5.42
C THR A 30 -15.83 -8.31 6.86
N VAL A 31 -15.11 -9.30 7.37
CA VAL A 31 -14.35 -9.25 8.64
C VAL A 31 -13.44 -8.01 8.72
N ASN A 32 -12.95 -7.52 7.58
CA ASN A 32 -12.05 -6.36 7.50
C ASN A 32 -12.77 -5.03 7.24
N SER A 33 -14.10 -4.97 7.34
CA SER A 33 -14.88 -3.75 7.01
C SER A 33 -14.49 -2.54 7.85
N GLY A 34 -13.91 -2.75 9.04
CA GLY A 34 -13.34 -1.68 9.87
C GLY A 34 -12.18 -0.93 9.23
N LEU A 35 -11.56 -1.47 8.17
CA LEU A 35 -10.49 -0.80 7.41
C LEU A 35 -11.02 0.18 6.36
N ILE A 36 -12.32 0.15 6.04
CA ILE A 36 -12.91 1.03 5.02
C ILE A 36 -12.69 2.52 5.35
N PRO A 37 -12.98 3.01 6.57
CA PRO A 37 -12.70 4.40 6.94
C PRO A 37 -11.20 4.76 6.82
N ILE A 38 -10.32 3.82 7.15
CA ILE A 38 -8.86 4.01 7.09
C ILE A 38 -8.40 4.19 5.64
N LEU A 39 -8.87 3.33 4.72
CA LEU A 39 -8.55 3.46 3.30
C LEU A 39 -9.08 4.76 2.70
N ASN A 40 -10.29 5.16 3.08
CA ASN A 40 -10.87 6.43 2.66
C ASN A 40 -10.08 7.63 3.20
N PHE A 41 -9.60 7.55 4.44
CA PHE A 41 -8.72 8.56 5.02
C PHE A 41 -7.38 8.65 4.28
N MET A 42 -6.73 7.51 3.99
CA MET A 42 -5.50 7.46 3.20
C MET A 42 -5.69 8.08 1.80
N LYS A 43 -6.82 7.80 1.14
CA LYS A 43 -7.16 8.44 -0.15
C LYS A 43 -7.29 9.96 -0.02
N LYS A 44 -8.01 10.46 0.99
CA LYS A 44 -8.15 11.90 1.23
C LYS A 44 -6.80 12.59 1.46
N LEU A 45 -5.86 11.93 2.13
CA LEU A 45 -4.50 12.45 2.33
C LEU A 45 -3.62 12.40 1.07
N LYS A 46 -4.07 11.76 -0.01
CA LYS A 46 -3.27 11.41 -1.18
C LYS A 46 -2.02 10.60 -0.77
N PHE A 47 -2.22 9.61 0.10
CA PHE A 47 -1.18 8.85 0.78
C PHE A 47 -0.05 8.40 -0.16
N SER A 48 -0.39 7.67 -1.22
CA SER A 48 0.59 7.15 -2.16
C SER A 48 1.34 8.25 -2.92
N GLY A 49 0.67 9.37 -3.21
CA GLY A 49 1.30 10.53 -3.86
C GLY A 49 2.38 11.18 -2.98
N VAL A 50 2.09 11.38 -1.69
CA VAL A 50 3.08 11.93 -0.74
C VAL A 50 4.28 11.01 -0.61
N LEU A 51 4.05 9.71 -0.41
CA LEU A 51 5.15 8.76 -0.28
C LEU A 51 6.00 8.65 -1.55
N ARG A 52 5.38 8.68 -2.74
CA ARG A 52 6.13 8.67 -4.01
C ARG A 52 7.03 9.88 -4.19
N ASN A 53 6.69 11.02 -3.60
CA ASN A 53 7.51 12.23 -3.68
C ASN A 53 8.70 12.21 -2.72
N ASN A 54 8.58 11.51 -1.60
CA ASN A 54 9.54 11.59 -0.51
C ASN A 54 10.47 10.37 -0.41
N ILE A 55 10.03 9.20 -0.86
CA ILE A 55 10.79 7.95 -0.72
C ILE A 55 11.71 7.76 -1.92
N SER A 56 13.02 7.64 -1.66
CA SER A 56 14.05 7.48 -2.70
C SER A 56 14.56 6.03 -2.86
N ILE A 57 13.86 5.05 -2.27
CA ILE A 57 14.28 3.64 -2.32
C ILE A 57 14.29 3.14 -3.76
N GLU A 58 15.47 2.74 -4.23
CA GLU A 58 15.63 2.11 -5.52
C GLU A 58 15.31 0.61 -5.45
N GLN A 59 14.50 0.14 -6.39
CA GLN A 59 14.25 -1.28 -6.61
C GLN A 59 15.02 -1.77 -7.83
N GLY A 60 15.41 -3.04 -7.81
CA GLY A 60 16.04 -3.68 -8.96
C GLY A 60 15.14 -3.63 -10.21
N SER A 61 15.77 -3.62 -11.39
CA SER A 61 15.10 -3.50 -12.71
C SER A 61 14.07 -4.59 -13.04
N ASN A 62 14.04 -5.67 -12.25
CA ASN A 62 13.11 -6.78 -12.35
C ASN A 62 11.95 -6.69 -11.35
N SER A 63 11.85 -5.64 -10.56
CA SER A 63 10.77 -5.50 -9.59
C SER A 63 9.42 -5.42 -10.29
N THR A 64 8.44 -6.12 -9.72
CA THR A 64 7.06 -6.16 -10.24
C THR A 64 6.14 -5.22 -9.47
N TYR A 65 6.46 -4.93 -8.20
CA TYR A 65 5.59 -4.21 -7.27
C TYR A 65 6.14 -2.82 -6.98
N ASP A 66 5.28 -1.80 -7.02
CA ASP A 66 5.66 -0.45 -6.57
C ASP A 66 5.91 -0.46 -5.05
N ILE A 67 6.96 0.22 -4.60
CA ILE A 67 7.32 0.19 -3.18
C ILE A 67 6.27 0.87 -2.32
N VAL A 68 5.66 1.94 -2.83
CA VAL A 68 4.66 2.71 -2.10
C VAL A 68 3.39 1.88 -1.88
N ASP A 69 2.99 1.09 -2.87
CA ASP A 69 1.84 0.19 -2.74
C ASP A 69 2.10 -0.87 -1.65
N ILE A 70 3.33 -1.38 -1.57
CA ILE A 70 3.74 -2.34 -0.54
C ILE A 70 3.75 -1.70 0.85
N ILE A 71 4.25 -0.47 0.98
CA ILE A 71 4.21 0.28 2.25
C ILE A 71 2.76 0.46 2.71
N GLN A 72 1.86 0.85 1.79
CA GLN A 72 0.45 1.01 2.09
C GLN A 72 -0.18 -0.31 2.57
N MET A 73 0.09 -1.41 1.87
CA MET A 73 -0.37 -2.76 2.26
C MET A 73 0.13 -3.15 3.66
N VAL A 74 1.40 -2.90 3.96
CA VAL A 74 2.00 -3.18 5.28
C VAL A 74 1.30 -2.36 6.37
N ILE A 75 1.12 -1.05 6.18
CA ILE A 75 0.48 -0.18 7.18
C ILE A 75 -0.97 -0.59 7.43
N VAL A 76 -1.75 -0.81 6.37
CA VAL A 76 -3.14 -1.25 6.48
C VAL A 76 -3.22 -2.59 7.22
N SER A 77 -2.30 -3.52 6.92
CA SER A 77 -2.26 -4.83 7.58
C SER A 77 -1.90 -4.71 9.06
N ILE A 78 -0.94 -3.85 9.43
CA ILE A 78 -0.59 -3.59 10.84
C ILE A 78 -1.80 -3.03 11.60
N ILE A 79 -2.53 -2.07 11.00
CA ILE A 79 -3.74 -1.52 11.61
C ILE A 79 -4.82 -2.59 11.78
N ALA A 80 -4.91 -3.55 10.86
CA ALA A 80 -5.79 -4.70 10.96
C ALA A 80 -5.33 -5.78 11.97
N GLY A 81 -4.18 -5.58 12.65
CA GLY A 81 -3.65 -6.52 13.64
C GLY A 81 -2.67 -7.56 13.08
N ALA A 82 -2.07 -7.33 11.91
CA ALA A 82 -1.05 -8.22 11.37
C ALA A 82 0.21 -8.24 12.25
N THR A 83 0.61 -9.44 12.68
CA THR A 83 1.85 -9.69 13.45
C THR A 83 2.90 -10.47 12.66
N ALA A 84 2.54 -10.96 11.46
CA ALA A 84 3.42 -11.74 10.58
C ALA A 84 3.23 -11.34 9.10
N MET A 85 4.27 -11.54 8.27
CA MET A 85 4.23 -11.20 6.84
C MET A 85 3.17 -11.98 6.06
N THR A 86 2.87 -13.21 6.49
CA THR A 86 1.80 -14.02 5.92
C THR A 86 0.43 -13.39 6.09
N HIS A 87 0.19 -12.65 7.18
CA HIS A 87 -1.09 -11.98 7.42
C HIS A 87 -1.34 -10.85 6.42
N ILE A 88 -0.29 -10.18 5.93
CA ILE A 88 -0.40 -9.13 4.93
C ILE A 88 -1.05 -9.67 3.66
N GLY A 89 -0.60 -10.85 3.20
CA GLY A 89 -1.21 -11.52 2.06
C GLY A 89 -2.69 -11.83 2.29
N VAL A 90 -3.07 -12.29 3.49
CA VAL A 90 -4.48 -12.63 3.81
C VAL A 90 -5.35 -11.37 3.84
N ILE A 91 -4.94 -10.34 4.58
CA ILE A 91 -5.71 -9.09 4.74
C ILE A 91 -5.82 -8.36 3.41
N CYS A 92 -4.72 -8.23 2.68
CA CYS A 92 -4.71 -7.55 1.39
C CYS A 92 -5.36 -8.37 0.26
N ASN A 93 -5.69 -9.65 0.45
CA ASN A 93 -6.47 -10.44 -0.52
C ASN A 93 -7.98 -10.32 -0.34
N ASP A 94 -8.45 -9.66 0.72
CA ASP A 94 -9.86 -9.36 0.92
C ASP A 94 -10.43 -8.58 -0.28
N GLU A 95 -11.51 -9.10 -0.87
CA GLU A 95 -12.05 -8.56 -2.12
C GLU A 95 -12.53 -7.10 -1.97
N VAL A 96 -13.15 -6.75 -0.85
CA VAL A 96 -13.70 -5.41 -0.61
C VAL A 96 -12.54 -4.43 -0.39
N ILE A 97 -11.57 -4.81 0.45
CA ILE A 97 -10.38 -4.00 0.72
C ILE A 97 -9.58 -3.78 -0.56
N ARG A 98 -9.38 -4.81 -1.37
CA ARG A 98 -8.69 -4.69 -2.66
C ARG A 98 -9.38 -3.74 -3.62
N LYS A 99 -10.70 -3.84 -3.77
CA LYS A 99 -11.47 -2.95 -4.65
C LYS A 99 -11.38 -1.50 -4.20
N ILE A 100 -11.46 -1.25 -2.88
CA ILE A 100 -11.35 0.10 -2.33
C ILE A 100 -9.93 0.63 -2.48
N ALA A 101 -8.90 -0.16 -2.17
CA ALA A 101 -7.50 0.26 -2.24
C ALA A 101 -6.89 0.20 -3.66
N TYR A 102 -7.66 -0.25 -4.66
CA TYR A 102 -7.21 -0.49 -6.04
C TYR A 102 -6.05 -1.48 -6.15
N TRP A 103 -5.98 -2.46 -5.26
CA TRP A 103 -4.94 -3.47 -5.27
C TRP A 103 -5.27 -4.62 -6.23
N GLU A 104 -4.79 -4.53 -7.46
CA GLU A 104 -4.91 -5.57 -8.48
C GLU A 104 -4.02 -6.77 -8.18
N ILE A 105 -2.79 -6.51 -7.71
CA ILE A 105 -1.77 -7.56 -7.51
C ILE A 105 -1.26 -7.49 -6.07
N ILE A 106 -1.31 -8.64 -5.39
CA ILE A 106 -0.85 -8.79 -4.01
C ILE A 106 0.49 -9.54 -4.01
N PRO A 107 1.52 -9.05 -3.29
CA PRO A 107 2.78 -9.76 -3.13
C PRO A 107 2.61 -11.00 -2.26
N VAL A 108 3.42 -12.02 -2.51
CA VAL A 108 3.64 -13.09 -1.52
C VAL A 108 4.49 -12.55 -0.37
N ASP A 109 4.34 -13.14 0.81
CA ASP A 109 5.04 -12.79 2.05
C ASP A 109 6.57 -12.63 1.88
N THR A 110 7.21 -13.55 1.14
CA THR A 110 8.64 -13.48 0.84
C THR A 110 9.02 -12.24 0.02
N THR A 111 8.12 -11.76 -0.85
CA THR A 111 8.33 -10.53 -1.63
C THR A 111 8.23 -9.31 -0.73
N VAL A 112 7.24 -9.27 0.17
CA VAL A 112 7.13 -8.20 1.17
C VAL A 112 8.40 -8.16 2.03
N GLY A 113 8.84 -9.31 2.55
CA GLY A 113 10.06 -9.40 3.36
C GLY A 113 11.31 -8.92 2.62
N ARG A 114 11.46 -9.24 1.32
CA ARG A 114 12.57 -8.72 0.50
C ARG A 114 12.53 -7.21 0.35
N ILE A 115 11.35 -6.63 0.15
CA ILE A 115 11.18 -5.18 0.00
C ILE A 115 11.45 -4.48 1.33
N MET A 116 10.98 -5.02 2.45
CA MET A 116 11.24 -4.46 3.78
C MET A 116 12.74 -4.42 4.10
N ARG A 117 13.54 -5.37 3.60
CA ARG A 117 15.01 -5.35 3.73
C ARG A 117 15.71 -4.25 2.93
N LEU A 118 15.03 -3.59 1.99
CA LEU A 118 15.59 -2.45 1.25
C LEU A 118 15.54 -1.15 2.06
N PHE A 119 14.75 -1.11 3.15
CA PHE A 119 14.64 0.07 3.99
C PHE A 119 15.95 0.28 4.74
N SER A 120 16.48 1.49 4.62
CA SER A 120 17.66 1.94 5.34
C SER A 120 17.29 3.03 6.35
N PHE A 121 18.25 3.47 7.15
CA PHE A 121 18.04 4.61 8.05
C PHE A 121 17.57 5.86 7.29
N ARG A 122 18.11 6.11 6.08
CA ARG A 122 17.65 7.20 5.22
C ARG A 122 16.16 7.09 4.90
N SER A 123 15.68 5.89 4.59
CA SER A 123 14.26 5.65 4.30
C SER A 123 13.37 5.98 5.50
N ILE A 124 13.85 5.76 6.73
CA ILE A 124 13.12 6.12 7.96
C ILE A 124 13.02 7.65 8.10
N VAL A 125 14.10 8.38 7.78
CA VAL A 125 14.09 9.85 7.77
C VAL A 125 13.09 10.36 6.72
N GLU A 126 13.10 9.80 5.51
CA GLU A 126 12.16 10.15 4.42
C GLU A 126 10.69 9.88 4.79
N LEU A 127 10.43 8.77 5.49
CA LEU A 127 9.09 8.48 6.05
C LEU A 127 8.71 9.48 7.14
N THR A 128 9.66 9.95 7.94
CA THR A 128 9.42 10.97 8.98
C THR A 128 9.06 12.31 8.35
N SER A 129 9.75 12.70 7.27
CA SER A 129 9.37 13.88 6.46
C SER A 129 7.96 13.72 5.86
N SER A 130 7.63 12.52 5.37
CA SER A 130 6.27 12.24 4.87
C SER A 130 5.20 12.39 5.95
N ASN A 131 5.50 12.03 7.20
CA ASN A 131 4.58 12.28 8.32
C ASN A 131 4.35 13.78 8.55
N HIS A 132 5.34 14.62 8.34
CA HIS A 132 5.15 16.07 8.42
C HIS A 132 4.17 16.58 7.35
N ASP A 133 4.32 16.10 6.11
CA ASP A 133 3.40 16.42 5.00
C ASP A 133 1.99 15.88 5.21
N PHE A 134 1.85 14.73 5.87
CA PHE A 134 0.53 14.24 6.26
C PHE A 134 -0.10 15.08 7.36
N ARG A 135 0.69 15.53 8.34
CA ARG A 135 0.20 16.36 9.42
C ARG A 135 -0.26 17.73 8.93
N SER A 136 0.47 18.39 8.04
CA SER A 136 0.07 19.69 7.49
C SER A 136 -1.23 19.67 6.68
N LYS A 137 -1.72 18.49 6.29
CA LYS A 137 -3.02 18.30 5.63
C LYS A 137 -4.19 18.11 6.61
N VAL A 138 -3.90 17.85 7.88
CA VAL A 138 -4.88 17.53 8.92
C VAL A 138 -4.96 18.62 9.98
N TRP A 139 -3.82 19.21 10.33
CA TRP A 139 -3.63 20.25 11.35
C TRP A 139 -3.10 21.52 10.70
#